data_AF-A0A960EWB3-F1
#
_entry.id   AF-A0A960EWB3-F1
#
_cell.length_a   1.000
_cell.length_b   1.000
_cell.length_c   1.000
_cell.angle_alpha   90.00
_cell.angle_beta   90.00
_cell.angle_gamma   90.00
#
_symmetry.space_group_name_H-M   'P 1'
#
loop_
_entity.id
_entity.type
_entity.pdbx_description
1 polymer ?
#
loop_
_entity_poly.entity_id
_entity_poly.type
_entity_poly.pdbx_seq_one_letter_code
_entity_poly.pdbx_strand_id
1 'polypeptide(L)'
;MGESHHQVGQGALVVGALGVVYGDIGTSPLYAMREAFTEPTHVLHVDKINVYGVGSLAFWALILIISVKYLYFVMRADNRGEGGILALTSL
;
A
#
# COMPACT_ATOMS: atom_id res chain seq x y z
N MET A 1 30.29 -0.06 30.47
CA MET A 1 29.30 -0.78 29.64
C MET A 1 29.65 -0.54 28.18
N GLY A 2 30.16 -1.55 27.47
CA GLY A 2 30.43 -1.44 26.04
C GLY A 2 29.13 -1.64 25.26
N GLU A 3 28.72 -0.63 24.49
CA GLU A 3 27.64 -0.77 23.52
C GLU A 3 28.16 -1.62 22.36
N SER A 4 27.69 -2.86 22.27
CA SER A 4 27.87 -3.71 21.11
C SER A 4 27.05 -3.14 19.95
N HIS A 5 27.69 -2.32 19.12
CA HIS A 5 27.14 -1.91 17.83
C HIS A 5 26.96 -3.16 16.95
N HIS A 6 25.77 -3.73 16.96
CA HIS A 6 25.36 -4.69 15.92
C HIS A 6 25.48 -3.95 14.58
N GLN A 7 26.50 -4.31 13.80
CA GLN A 7 26.57 -3.93 12.39
C GLN A 7 25.46 -4.67 11.66
N VAL A 8 24.25 -4.12 11.74
CA VAL A 8 23.12 -4.56 10.92
C VAL A 8 23.53 -4.30 9.48
N GLY A 9 23.77 -5.37 8.72
CA GLY A 9 24.19 -5.26 7.33
C GLY A 9 23.21 -4.40 6.54
N GLN A 10 23.70 -3.57 5.63
CA GLN A 10 22.88 -2.64 4.84
C GLN A 10 21.67 -3.32 4.18
N GLY A 11 21.81 -4.57 3.74
CA GLY A 11 20.70 -5.37 3.20
C GLY A 11 19.57 -5.62 4.22
N ALA A 12 19.89 -5.86 5.48
CA ALA A 12 18.89 -6.05 6.54
C ALA A 12 18.14 -4.74 6.85
N LEU A 13 18.82 -3.59 6.77
CA LEU A 13 18.18 -2.28 6.91
C LEU A 13 17.21 -1.99 5.76
N VAL A 14 17.58 -2.32 4.51
CA VAL A 14 16.72 -2.16 3.34
C VAL A 14 15.48 -3.04 3.44
N VAL A 15 15.63 -4.31 3.81
CA VAL A 15 14.49 -5.22 4.00
C VAL A 15 13.57 -4.75 5.13
N GLY A 16 14.16 -4.26 6.24
CA GLY A 16 13.38 -3.67 7.33
C GLY A 16 12.59 -2.44 6.90
N ALA A 17 13.22 -1.51 6.18
CA ALA A 17 12.57 -0.30 5.68
C ALA A 17 11.44 -0.63 4.69
N LEU A 18 11.67 -1.56 3.76
CA LEU A 18 10.62 -2.06 2.86
C LEU A 18 9.46 -2.69 3.66
N GLY A 19 9.77 -3.50 4.68
CA GLY A 19 8.76 -4.11 5.55
C GLY A 19 7.88 -3.10 6.26
N VAL A 20 8.44 -1.99 6.76
CA VAL A 20 7.67 -0.91 7.40
C VAL A 20 6.76 -0.22 6.39
N VAL A 21 7.26 0.12 5.19
CA VAL A 21 6.48 0.82 4.16
C VAL A 21 5.34 -0.05 3.64
N TYR A 22 5.62 -1.31 3.29
CA TYR A 22 4.58 -2.24 2.87
C TYR A 22 3.59 -2.56 4.00
N GLY A 23 4.06 -2.55 5.25
CA GLY A 23 3.21 -2.66 6.45
C GLY A 23 2.21 -1.51 6.54
N ASP A 24 2.68 -0.26 6.44
CA ASP A 24 1.84 0.94 6.51
C ASP A 24 0.74 0.95 5.42
N ILE A 25 1.11 0.62 4.17
CA ILE A 25 0.17 0.50 3.04
C ILE A 25 -0.90 -0.57 3.31
N GLY A 26 -0.52 -1.68 3.94
CA GLY A 26 -1.41 -2.81 4.22
C GLY A 26 -2.31 -2.65 5.44
N THR A 27 -2.01 -1.70 6.35
CA THR A 27 -2.84 -1.49 7.55
C THR A 27 -4.24 -1.00 7.20
N SER A 28 -4.37 -0.10 6.23
CA SER A 28 -5.66 0.54 5.91
C SER A 28 -6.71 -0.46 5.39
N PRO A 29 -6.39 -1.38 4.44
CA PRO A 29 -7.33 -2.44 4.06
C PRO A 29 -7.68 -3.38 5.21
N LEU A 30 -6.72 -3.68 6.10
CA LEU A 30 -6.95 -4.57 7.24
C LEU A 30 -7.95 -3.95 8.24
N TYR A 31 -7.81 -2.66 8.52
CA TYR A 31 -8.79 -1.92 9.33
C TYR A 31 -10.16 -1.85 8.65
N ALA A 32 -10.20 -1.55 7.35
CA ALA A 32 -11.45 -1.49 6.60
C ALA A 32 -12.19 -2.84 6.58
N MET A 33 -11.46 -3.95 6.41
CA MET A 33 -12.04 -5.29 6.52
C MET A 33 -12.54 -5.57 7.93
N ARG A 34 -11.77 -5.23 8.97
CA ARG A 34 -12.19 -5.41 10.36
C ARG A 34 -13.48 -4.64 10.65
N GLU A 35 -13.57 -3.38 10.21
CA GLU A 35 -14.75 -2.54 10.42
C GLU A 35 -15.99 -3.13 9.73
N ALA A 36 -15.84 -3.58 8.47
CA ALA A 36 -16.93 -4.16 7.68
C ALA A 36 -17.60 -5.40 8.33
N PHE A 37 -16.91 -6.11 9.22
CA PHE A 37 -17.44 -7.28 9.92
C PHE A 37 -17.70 -7.06 11.41
N THR A 38 -17.19 -5.97 12.00
CA THR A 38 -17.28 -5.68 13.45
C THR A 38 -18.28 -4.56 13.76
N GLU A 39 -18.78 -3.84 12.75
CA GLU A 39 -19.73 -2.75 12.94
C GLU A 39 -21.05 -3.26 13.56
N PRO A 40 -21.45 -2.76 14.75
CA PRO A 40 -22.65 -3.24 15.45
C PRO A 40 -23.97 -2.95 14.73
N THR A 41 -23.99 -1.94 13.85
CA THR A 41 -25.19 -1.44 13.15
C THR A 41 -25.47 -2.20 11.85
N HIS A 42 -24.47 -2.89 11.27
CA HIS A 42 -24.58 -3.69 10.06
C HIS A 42 -23.65 -4.89 10.18
N VAL A 43 -24.01 -5.86 11.04
CA VAL A 43 -23.29 -7.13 11.14
C VAL A 43 -23.39 -7.88 9.82
N LEU A 44 -22.37 -7.69 8.97
CA LEU A 44 -22.19 -8.49 7.79
C LEU A 44 -21.88 -9.91 8.26
N HIS A 45 -22.82 -10.84 8.04
CA HIS A 45 -22.60 -12.22 8.42
C HIS A 45 -21.31 -12.73 7.76
N VAL A 46 -20.45 -13.38 8.53
CA VAL A 46 -19.19 -13.97 8.06
C VAL A 46 -19.51 -15.21 7.23
N ASP A 47 -20.00 -14.98 6.02
CA ASP A 47 -20.26 -15.97 4.99
C ASP A 47 -19.19 -15.86 3.91
N LYS A 48 -18.89 -16.97 3.23
CA LYS A 48 -17.85 -17.04 2.19
C LYS A 48 -18.05 -15.97 1.13
N ILE A 49 -19.30 -15.74 0.71
CA ILE A 49 -19.66 -14.75 -0.30
C ILE A 49 -19.28 -13.33 0.16
N ASN A 50 -19.56 -12.99 1.42
CA ASN A 50 -19.27 -11.67 1.97
C ASN A 50 -17.77 -11.45 2.16
N VAL A 51 -17.05 -12.46 2.62
CA VAL A 51 -15.58 -12.40 2.78
C VAL A 51 -14.89 -12.20 1.43
N TYR A 52 -15.24 -13.00 0.42
CA TYR A 52 -14.70 -12.83 -0.93
C TYR A 52 -15.16 -11.52 -1.57
N GLY A 53 -16.39 -11.07 -1.29
CA GLY A 53 -16.94 -9.82 -1.79
C GLY A 53 -16.18 -8.60 -1.26
N VAL A 54 -16.01 -8.50 0.06
CA VAL A 54 -15.25 -7.40 0.71
C VAL A 54 -13.78 -7.44 0.28
N GLY A 55 -13.17 -8.63 0.24
CA GLY A 55 -11.79 -8.79 -0.23
C GLY A 55 -11.60 -8.35 -1.68
N SER A 56 -12.51 -8.73 -2.57
CA SER A 56 -12.50 -8.31 -3.98
C SER A 56 -12.69 -6.79 -4.12
N LEU A 57 -13.62 -6.21 -3.35
CA LEU A 57 -13.86 -4.78 -3.36
C LEU A 57 -12.62 -3.99 -2.92
N ALA A 58 -11.96 -4.42 -1.83
CA ALA A 58 -10.72 -3.82 -1.36
C ALA A 58 -9.59 -3.93 -2.40
N PHE A 59 -9.45 -5.10 -3.02
CA PHE A 59 -8.46 -5.34 -4.08
C PHE A 59 -8.68 -4.44 -5.29
N TRP A 60 -9.90 -4.40 -5.83
CA TRP A 60 -10.23 -3.55 -6.97
C TRP A 60 -10.16 -2.07 -6.65
N ALA A 61 -10.57 -1.65 -5.44
CA ALA A 61 -10.42 -0.27 -5.00
C ALA A 61 -8.95 0.16 -4.94
N LEU A 62 -8.06 -0.68 -4.40
CA LEU A 62 -6.63 -0.38 -4.33
C LEU A 62 -6.02 -0.28 -5.74
N ILE A 63 -6.34 -1.20 -6.64
CA ILE A 63 -5.90 -1.16 -8.04
C ILE A 63 -6.40 0.12 -8.72
N LEU A 64 -7.69 0.43 -8.61
CA LEU A 64 -8.26 1.62 -9.24
C LEU A 64 -7.67 2.91 -8.66
N ILE A 65 -7.46 3.01 -7.35
CA ILE A 65 -6.83 4.17 -6.73
C ILE A 65 -5.39 4.31 -7.23
N ILE A 66 -4.59 3.24 -7.26
CA ILE A 66 -3.21 3.31 -7.72
C ILE A 66 -3.18 3.63 -9.23
N SER A 67 -3.90 2.87 -10.05
CA SER A 67 -3.93 3.08 -11.49
C SER A 67 -4.49 4.45 -11.87
N VAL A 68 -5.62 4.87 -11.31
CA VAL A 68 -6.23 6.16 -11.69
C VAL A 68 -5.54 7.32 -11.00
N LYS A 69 -5.40 7.34 -9.67
CA LYS A 69 -4.82 8.49 -8.96
C LYS A 69 -3.33 8.63 -9.26
N TYR A 70 -2.57 7.54 -9.25
CA TYR A 70 -1.12 7.62 -9.44
C TYR A 70 -0.77 7.64 -10.91
N LEU A 71 -1.29 6.77 -11.77
CA LEU A 71 -0.89 6.85 -13.18
C LEU A 71 -1.44 8.12 -13.85
N TYR A 72 -2.66 8.58 -13.53
CA TYR A 72 -3.13 9.85 -14.10
C TYR A 72 -2.36 11.06 -13.57
N PHE A 73 -1.90 11.07 -12.31
CA PHE A 73 -1.15 12.23 -11.80
C PHE A 73 0.34 12.16 -12.17
N VAL A 74 0.96 10.98 -12.07
CA VAL A 74 2.37 10.72 -12.41
C VAL A 74 2.61 10.71 -13.92
N MET A 75 1.74 10.08 -14.72
CA MET A 75 1.91 10.07 -16.18
C MET A 75 1.35 11.32 -16.87
N ARG A 76 0.47 12.11 -16.22
CA ARG A 76 0.08 13.43 -16.74
C ARG A 76 1.05 14.54 -16.32
N ALA A 77 1.97 14.29 -15.40
CA ALA A 77 3.19 15.08 -15.25
C ALA A 77 4.16 14.82 -16.42
N ASP A 78 3.62 14.76 -17.63
CA ASP A 78 4.36 14.71 -18.88
C ASP A 78 4.75 16.16 -19.22
N ASN A 79 6.02 16.48 -18.98
CA ASN A 79 6.58 17.78 -19.32
C ASN A 79 7.05 17.74 -20.77
N ARG A 80 6.15 18.04 -21.70
CA ARG A 80 6.47 18.26 -23.13
C ARG A 80 7.15 17.07 -23.85
N GLY A 81 6.75 15.83 -23.57
CA GLY A 81 7.12 14.66 -24.38
C GLY A 81 8.28 13.81 -23.84
N GLU A 82 8.68 14.01 -22.58
CA GLU A 82 9.60 13.12 -21.87
C GLU A 82 8.91 12.61 -20.59
N GLY A 83 8.25 11.46 -20.72
CA GLY A 83 7.30 10.96 -19.73
C GLY A 83 7.86 10.80 -18.32
N GLY A 84 7.17 11.43 -17.36
CA GLY A 84 6.86 11.02 -15.97
C GLY A 84 7.99 10.70 -14.98
N ILE A 85 9.03 9.99 -15.40
CA ILE A 85 10.09 9.45 -14.53
C ILE A 85 11.50 9.85 -15.03
N LEU A 86 11.68 10.11 -16.33
CA LEU A 86 12.98 10.50 -16.91
C LEU A 86 13.45 11.89 -16.50
N ALA A 87 12.53 12.81 -16.19
CA ALA A 87 12.88 14.15 -15.70
C ALA A 87 13.57 14.13 -14.32
N LEU A 88 13.37 13.10 -13.49
CA LEU A 88 13.95 13.00 -12.15
C LEU A 88 15.31 12.30 -12.12
N THR A 89 15.63 11.50 -13.14
CA THR A 89 16.96 10.85 -13.31
C THR A 89 17.98 11.72 -14.05
N SER A 90 17.59 12.94 -14.46
CA SER A 90 18.46 13.89 -15.16
C SER A 90 19.35 14.74 -14.21
N LEU A 91 19.28 14.53 -12.90
CA LEU A 91 20.14 15.23 -11.92
C LEU A 91 21.37 14.42 -11.52
#